data_AF-A0A2S4Y9U2-F1
#
_entry.id   AF-A0A2S4Y9U2-F1
#
_cell.length_a   1.000
_cell.length_b   1.000
_cell.length_c   1.000
_cell.angle_alpha   90.00
_cell.angle_beta   90.00
_cell.angle_gamma   90.00
#
_symmetry.space_group_name_H-M   'P 1'
#
loop_
_entity.id
_entity.type
_entity.pdbx_description
1 polymer ?
#
loop_
_entity_poly.entity_id
_entity_poly.type
_entity_poly.pdbx_seq_one_letter_code
_entity_poly.pdbx_strand_id
1 'polypeptide(L)'
;MLEIVVKTENWERHVRVSAEELAGLVRRIGGDGDRFLVVQRIPDLPDVFAQVWHQAGGDYTLEYRDGAPARHFQAMAHRPEVVSAAIAGWARQEAGWDGGLAWSLLDIGSNQEVPPLDLAEDEREQLEERVREVLIGGYASRAELAELAEEHLVTRDRRPVSREQAQALVDRLWLERVAEQATWQGETDPERLTRAFTALREAGITARENFTCCRSCGQSEIGGEGEPDARGYVYFHSQCTDSAAAGRGLMLLYGGFDGSSETTAAIGHEVVAALKAAGLHAEWDHDPGRAITVTPLDWRRRLVG
;
A
#
# COMPACT_ATOMS: atom_id res chain seq x y z
N MET A 1 -7.89 -15.76 3.47
CA MET A 1 -7.14 -14.61 4.02
C MET A 1 -8.12 -13.57 4.54
N LEU A 2 -7.71 -12.73 5.49
CA LEU A 2 -8.45 -11.56 5.93
C LEU A 2 -8.09 -10.38 5.02
N GLU A 3 -9.05 -9.58 4.57
CA GLU A 3 -8.77 -8.38 3.76
C GLU A 3 -8.35 -7.20 4.66
N ILE A 4 -7.16 -7.33 5.28
CA ILE A 4 -6.59 -6.37 6.22
C ILE A 4 -5.10 -6.15 5.99
N VAL A 5 -4.61 -4.99 6.44
CA VAL A 5 -3.20 -4.69 6.68
C VAL A 5 -2.97 -4.63 8.19
N VAL A 6 -1.92 -5.32 8.66
CA VAL A 6 -1.46 -5.27 10.05
C VAL A 6 -0.11 -4.56 10.10
N LYS A 7 -0.01 -3.50 10.91
CA LYS A 7 1.22 -2.73 11.17
C LYS A 7 1.60 -2.93 12.64
N THR A 8 2.78 -3.46 12.92
CA THR A 8 3.27 -3.73 14.29
C THR A 8 4.20 -2.62 14.77
N GLU A 9 4.45 -2.54 16.08
CA GLU A 9 5.40 -1.56 16.67
C GLU A 9 6.80 -1.65 16.05
N ASN A 10 7.26 -2.85 15.72
CA ASN A 10 8.58 -3.10 15.14
C ASN A 10 8.66 -2.83 13.62
N TRP A 11 7.74 -2.01 13.08
CA TRP A 11 7.68 -1.57 11.68
C TRP A 11 7.44 -2.69 10.66
N GLU A 12 7.01 -3.89 11.09
CA GLU A 12 6.57 -4.92 10.14
C GLU A 12 5.18 -4.55 9.59
N ARG A 13 5.02 -4.80 8.28
CA ARG A 13 3.75 -4.62 7.57
C ARG A 13 3.33 -5.94 6.94
N HIS A 14 2.19 -6.46 7.37
CA HIS A 14 1.62 -7.72 6.89
C HIS A 14 0.34 -7.44 6.11
N VAL A 15 0.23 -7.96 4.89
CA VAL A 15 -0.91 -7.72 3.99
C VAL A 15 -1.66 -9.03 3.76
N ARG A 16 -2.98 -8.99 3.91
CA ARG A 16 -3.89 -10.12 3.70
C ARG A 16 -3.50 -11.37 4.50
N VAL A 17 -3.23 -11.23 5.79
CA VAL A 17 -2.89 -12.36 6.68
C VAL A 17 -4.05 -13.32 6.88
N SER A 18 -3.75 -14.58 7.18
CA SER A 18 -4.71 -15.54 7.70
C SER A 18 -5.10 -15.21 9.14
N ALA A 19 -6.21 -15.79 9.62
CA ALA A 19 -6.61 -15.63 11.02
C ALA A 19 -5.60 -16.27 11.99
N GLU A 20 -4.89 -17.32 11.55
CA GLU A 20 -3.84 -17.97 12.33
C GLU A 20 -2.59 -17.10 12.45
N GLU A 21 -2.14 -16.50 11.35
CA GLU A 21 -1.04 -15.53 11.35
C GLU A 21 -1.38 -14.31 12.22
N LEU A 22 -2.60 -13.76 12.11
CA LEU A 22 -3.07 -12.69 12.99
C LEU A 22 -3.01 -13.10 14.46
N ALA A 23 -3.47 -14.32 14.81
CA ALA A 23 -3.39 -14.81 16.17
C ALA A 23 -1.92 -14.98 16.63
N GLY A 24 -1.02 -15.38 15.74
CA GLY A 24 0.42 -15.40 15.99
C GLY A 24 0.97 -14.01 16.32
N LEU A 25 0.62 -12.99 15.52
CA LEU A 25 1.02 -11.59 15.77
C LEU A 25 0.48 -11.07 17.10
N VAL A 26 -0.79 -11.32 17.44
CA VAL A 26 -1.38 -10.90 18.71
C VAL A 26 -0.70 -11.54 19.93
N ARG A 27 -0.27 -12.82 19.82
CA ARG A 27 0.43 -13.51 20.92
C ARG A 27 1.84 -12.97 21.17
N ARG A 28 2.49 -12.37 20.16
CA ARG A 28 3.82 -11.76 20.30
C ARG A 28 3.79 -10.46 21.08
N ILE A 29 2.65 -9.76 21.07
CA ILE A 29 2.48 -8.49 21.75
C ILE A 29 2.81 -8.67 23.23
N GLY A 30 3.58 -7.73 23.79
CA GLY A 30 4.16 -7.78 25.15
C GLY A 30 5.66 -8.10 25.16
N GLY A 31 6.23 -8.49 24.01
CA GLY A 31 7.67 -8.68 23.83
C GLY A 31 8.45 -7.36 23.69
N ASP A 32 9.79 -7.47 23.71
CA ASP A 32 10.67 -6.32 23.52
C ASP A 32 10.47 -5.69 22.13
N GLY A 33 10.02 -4.43 22.10
CA GLY A 33 9.74 -3.70 20.87
C GLY A 33 8.49 -4.17 20.11
N ASP A 34 7.62 -4.94 20.76
CA ASP A 34 6.39 -5.47 20.16
C ASP A 34 5.24 -5.35 21.17
N ARG A 35 4.74 -4.14 21.41
CA ARG A 35 3.70 -3.82 22.42
C ARG A 35 2.37 -3.39 21.84
N PHE A 36 2.31 -3.13 20.53
CA PHE A 36 1.04 -2.88 19.87
C PHE A 36 1.06 -3.29 18.40
N LEU A 37 -0.15 -3.48 17.87
CA LEU A 37 -0.38 -3.50 16.43
C LEU A 37 -1.65 -2.72 16.08
N VAL A 38 -1.67 -2.20 14.85
CA VAL A 38 -2.81 -1.51 14.24
C VAL A 38 -3.25 -2.31 13.04
N VAL A 39 -4.56 -2.46 12.89
CA VAL A 39 -5.21 -3.22 11.83
C VAL A 39 -6.15 -2.30 11.06
N GLN A 40 -5.95 -2.25 9.75
CA GLN A 40 -6.81 -1.52 8.82
C GLN A 40 -7.43 -2.53 7.85
N ARG A 41 -8.69 -2.30 7.43
CA ARG A 41 -9.29 -3.08 6.33
C ARG A 41 -8.63 -2.70 5.00
N ILE A 42 -8.81 -3.54 3.98
CA ILE A 42 -8.37 -3.27 2.61
C ILE A 42 -9.59 -2.93 1.74
N PRO A 43 -9.61 -1.77 1.06
CA PRO A 43 -8.73 -0.62 1.30
C PRO A 43 -9.02 0.02 2.68
N ASP A 44 -8.06 0.76 3.23
CA ASP A 44 -8.29 1.45 4.50
C ASP A 44 -9.22 2.65 4.32
N LEU A 45 -9.96 3.00 5.38
CA LEU A 45 -10.88 4.13 5.38
C LEU A 45 -10.48 5.12 6.49
N PRO A 46 -10.76 6.42 6.31
CA PRO A 46 -10.59 7.42 7.37
C PRO A 46 -11.29 7.01 8.65
N ASP A 47 -10.56 7.10 9.78
CA ASP A 47 -11.06 6.76 11.11
C ASP A 47 -11.68 5.35 11.25
N VAL A 48 -11.28 4.39 10.41
CA VAL A 48 -11.70 2.98 10.54
C VAL A 48 -10.48 2.09 10.73
N PHE A 49 -10.25 1.67 11.97
CA PHE A 49 -9.18 0.74 12.33
C PHE A 49 -9.52 0.01 13.62
N ALA A 50 -8.83 -1.11 13.86
CA ALA A 50 -8.74 -1.73 15.17
C ALA A 50 -7.28 -1.68 15.63
N GLN A 51 -7.02 -1.53 16.93
CA GLN A 51 -5.67 -1.61 17.47
C GLN A 51 -5.68 -2.37 18.78
N VAL A 52 -4.58 -3.04 19.08
CA VAL A 52 -4.39 -3.67 20.37
C VAL A 52 -3.05 -3.26 20.94
N TRP A 53 -3.07 -2.94 22.23
CA TRP A 53 -1.88 -2.72 23.04
C TRP A 53 -1.83 -3.74 24.16
N HIS A 54 -0.64 -4.24 24.47
CA HIS A 54 -0.43 -5.11 25.62
C HIS A 54 1.01 -4.98 26.13
N GLN A 55 1.14 -5.04 27.46
CA GLN A 55 2.42 -5.14 28.16
C GLN A 55 2.46 -6.45 28.94
N ALA A 56 3.61 -7.13 28.90
CA ALA A 56 3.80 -8.40 29.60
C ALA A 56 3.36 -8.33 31.07
N GLY A 57 2.50 -9.26 31.47
CA GLY A 57 1.93 -9.35 32.81
C GLY A 57 0.70 -8.48 33.06
N GLY A 58 0.26 -7.68 32.08
CA GLY A 58 -0.99 -6.92 32.09
C GLY A 58 -2.09 -7.55 31.24
N ASP A 59 -3.22 -6.86 31.12
CA ASP A 59 -4.30 -7.22 30.19
C ASP A 59 -4.03 -6.69 28.78
N TYR A 60 -4.80 -7.15 27.80
CA TYR A 60 -4.85 -6.57 26.47
C TYR A 60 -5.86 -5.43 26.44
N THR A 61 -5.45 -4.29 25.94
CA THR A 61 -6.32 -3.17 25.59
C THR A 61 -6.64 -3.26 24.11
N LEU A 62 -7.89 -3.62 23.77
CA LEU A 62 -8.37 -3.64 22.39
C LEU A 62 -9.22 -2.40 22.14
N GLU A 63 -8.96 -1.73 21.03
CA GLU A 63 -9.68 -0.54 20.60
C GLU A 63 -10.12 -0.67 19.14
N TYR A 64 -11.22 0.00 18.78
CA TYR A 64 -11.55 0.23 17.38
C TYR A 64 -12.20 1.59 17.17
N ARG A 65 -11.94 2.18 16.00
CA ARG A 65 -12.60 3.40 15.54
C ARG A 65 -13.55 3.08 14.40
N ASP A 66 -14.71 3.73 14.44
CA ASP A 66 -15.82 3.49 13.51
C ASP A 66 -16.22 4.76 12.77
N GLY A 67 -15.30 5.23 11.93
CA GLY A 67 -15.51 6.31 10.96
C GLY A 67 -15.51 7.72 11.53
N ALA A 68 -15.29 7.88 12.84
CA ALA A 68 -15.15 9.20 13.46
C ALA A 68 -14.39 9.12 14.80
N PRO A 69 -13.67 10.19 15.21
CA PRO A 69 -13.04 10.28 16.53
C PRO A 69 -14.01 10.07 17.71
N ALA A 70 -15.25 10.55 17.58
CA ALA A 70 -16.30 10.38 18.59
C ALA A 70 -16.88 8.95 18.66
N ARG A 71 -16.51 8.08 17.71
CA ARG A 71 -16.90 6.67 17.66
C ARG A 71 -15.67 5.79 17.85
N HIS A 72 -14.97 6.02 18.96
CA HIS A 72 -13.81 5.26 19.37
C HIS A 72 -14.18 4.43 20.61
N PHE A 73 -13.95 3.13 20.56
CA PHE A 73 -14.35 2.22 21.63
C PHE A 73 -13.14 1.43 22.12
N GLN A 74 -13.16 1.11 23.41
CA GLN A 74 -12.12 0.33 24.09
C GLN A 74 -12.75 -0.81 24.88
N ALA A 75 -12.07 -1.96 24.93
CA ALA A 75 -12.39 -3.08 25.79
C ALA A 75 -11.10 -3.73 26.33
N MET A 76 -11.19 -4.29 27.55
CA MET A 76 -10.12 -5.11 28.14
C MET A 76 -10.33 -6.58 27.81
N ALA A 77 -9.25 -7.30 27.53
CA ALA A 77 -9.26 -8.74 27.33
C ALA A 77 -8.08 -9.41 28.05
N HIS A 78 -8.34 -10.51 28.73
CA HIS A 78 -7.30 -11.24 29.49
C HIS A 78 -6.54 -12.29 28.66
N ARG A 79 -7.03 -12.61 27.46
CA ARG A 79 -6.48 -13.69 26.63
C ARG A 79 -6.29 -13.26 25.18
N PRO A 80 -5.14 -13.58 24.56
CA PRO A 80 -4.87 -13.21 23.17
C PRO A 80 -5.86 -13.86 22.18
N GLU A 81 -6.43 -15.04 22.49
CA GLU A 81 -7.40 -15.68 21.59
C GLU A 81 -8.67 -14.83 21.45
N VAL A 82 -9.13 -14.20 22.54
CA VAL A 82 -10.32 -13.34 22.53
C VAL A 82 -10.06 -12.10 21.67
N VAL A 83 -8.88 -11.50 21.82
CA VAL A 83 -8.44 -10.35 21.00
C VAL A 83 -8.38 -10.72 19.52
N SER A 84 -7.68 -11.81 19.18
CA SER A 84 -7.53 -12.24 17.78
C SER A 84 -8.86 -12.59 17.13
N ALA A 85 -9.80 -13.20 17.88
CA ALA A 85 -11.14 -13.51 17.40
C ALA A 85 -11.96 -12.24 17.15
N ALA A 86 -11.92 -11.27 18.06
CA ALA A 86 -12.60 -9.99 17.91
C ALA A 86 -12.07 -9.21 16.69
N ILE A 87 -10.75 -9.10 16.52
CA ILE A 87 -10.13 -8.45 15.36
C ILE A 87 -10.49 -9.19 14.06
N ALA A 88 -10.46 -10.53 14.05
CA ALA A 88 -10.83 -11.30 12.86
C ALA A 88 -12.33 -11.14 12.49
N GLY A 89 -13.22 -11.09 13.48
CA GLY A 89 -14.65 -10.81 13.27
C GLY A 89 -14.87 -9.38 12.76
N TRP A 90 -14.20 -8.39 13.35
CA TRP A 90 -14.20 -7.00 12.88
C TRP A 90 -13.69 -6.89 11.44
N ALA A 91 -12.61 -7.59 11.10
CA ALA A 91 -12.02 -7.60 9.77
C ALA A 91 -12.99 -8.12 8.71
N ARG A 92 -13.78 -9.16 9.05
CA ARG A 92 -14.78 -9.76 8.16
C ARG A 92 -16.14 -9.04 8.19
N GLN A 93 -16.31 -8.07 9.08
CA GLN A 93 -17.60 -7.40 9.30
C GLN A 93 -18.71 -8.39 9.70
N GLU A 94 -18.36 -9.39 10.52
CA GLU A 94 -19.31 -10.40 11.00
C GLU A 94 -20.35 -9.76 11.94
N ALA A 95 -21.63 -10.11 11.81
CA ALA A 95 -22.65 -9.62 12.74
C ALA A 95 -22.35 -10.10 14.17
N GLY A 96 -22.32 -9.17 15.13
CA GLY A 96 -22.10 -9.48 16.56
C GLY A 96 -20.66 -9.82 16.93
N TRP A 97 -19.67 -9.48 16.09
CA TRP A 97 -18.24 -9.66 16.37
C TRP A 97 -17.78 -9.04 17.70
N ASP A 98 -18.50 -8.01 18.16
CA ASP A 98 -18.25 -7.21 19.35
C ASP A 98 -18.85 -7.81 20.64
N GLY A 99 -19.78 -8.77 20.54
CA GLY A 99 -20.55 -9.27 21.67
C GLY A 99 -19.77 -10.07 22.75
N GLY A 100 -18.53 -10.44 22.46
CA GLY A 100 -17.66 -11.17 23.39
C GLY A 100 -16.88 -10.29 24.39
N LEU A 101 -16.99 -8.97 24.28
CA LEU A 101 -16.22 -8.00 25.06
C LEU A 101 -17.11 -6.87 25.61
N ALA A 102 -16.75 -6.35 26.77
CA ALA A 102 -17.41 -5.20 27.37
C ALA A 102 -16.81 -3.90 26.82
N TRP A 103 -17.36 -3.40 25.73
CA TRP A 103 -16.92 -2.15 25.10
C TRP A 103 -17.42 -0.91 25.83
N SER A 104 -16.55 0.09 25.94
CA SER A 104 -16.89 1.43 26.41
C SER A 104 -16.43 2.48 25.41
N LEU A 105 -17.16 3.59 25.31
CA LEU A 105 -16.76 4.75 24.52
C LEU A 105 -15.49 5.36 25.13
N LEU A 106 -14.48 5.58 24.29
CA LEU A 106 -13.23 6.25 24.63
C LEU A 106 -13.30 7.69 24.13
N ASP A 107 -13.41 8.64 25.06
CA ASP A 107 -13.36 10.06 24.74
C ASP A 107 -11.91 10.49 24.52
N ILE A 108 -11.58 10.83 23.27
CA ILE A 108 -10.26 11.32 22.86
C ILE A 108 -10.23 12.84 22.67
N GLY A 109 -11.29 13.55 23.09
CA GLY A 109 -11.43 15.00 22.96
C GLY A 109 -12.15 15.44 21.68
N SER A 110 -12.44 16.74 21.59
CA SER A 110 -13.15 17.33 20.45
C SER A 110 -12.25 17.43 19.22
N ASN A 111 -12.75 16.92 18.09
CA ASN A 111 -12.14 17.17 16.79
C ASN A 111 -12.32 18.65 16.43
N GLN A 112 -11.23 19.40 16.24
CA GLN A 112 -11.34 20.76 15.70
C GLN A 112 -11.71 20.67 14.22
N GLU A 113 -12.68 21.46 13.80
CA GLU A 113 -13.06 21.54 12.39
C GLU A 113 -11.86 22.06 11.58
N VAL A 114 -11.44 21.30 10.59
CA VAL A 114 -10.31 21.66 9.73
C VAL A 114 -10.77 22.81 8.81
N PRO A 115 -10.11 23.98 8.83
CA PRO A 115 -10.49 25.08 7.96
C PRO A 115 -10.28 24.70 6.49
N PRO A 116 -11.12 25.20 5.57
CA PRO A 116 -10.94 24.94 4.14
C PRO A 116 -9.58 25.45 3.65
N LEU A 117 -9.10 24.88 2.55
CA LEU A 117 -7.88 25.34 1.89
C LEU A 117 -8.05 26.78 1.42
N ASP A 118 -7.17 27.67 1.89
CA ASP A 118 -7.07 29.06 1.46
C ASP A 118 -5.99 29.19 0.37
N LEU A 119 -6.33 28.70 -0.82
CA LEU A 119 -5.45 28.66 -2.00
C LEU A 119 -6.10 29.39 -3.17
N ALA A 120 -5.27 29.94 -4.05
CA ALA A 120 -5.74 30.37 -5.36
C ALA A 120 -6.30 29.16 -6.15
N GLU A 121 -7.18 29.42 -7.10
CA GLU A 121 -7.89 28.37 -7.83
C GLU A 121 -6.93 27.46 -8.62
N ASP A 122 -5.95 28.04 -9.30
CA ASP A 122 -4.90 27.34 -10.02
C ASP A 122 -4.01 26.50 -9.10
N GLU A 123 -3.65 27.02 -7.92
CA GLU A 123 -2.87 26.28 -6.92
C GLU A 123 -3.64 25.09 -6.35
N ARG A 124 -4.93 25.27 -6.09
CA ARG A 124 -5.81 24.20 -5.62
C ARG A 124 -5.95 23.11 -6.68
N GLU A 125 -6.20 23.49 -7.93
CA GLU A 125 -6.30 22.54 -9.05
C GLU A 125 -5.01 21.76 -9.25
N GLN A 126 -3.85 22.43 -9.25
CA GLN A 126 -2.54 21.80 -9.37
C GLN A 126 -2.29 20.80 -8.22
N LEU A 127 -2.60 21.18 -6.99
CA LEU A 127 -2.46 20.31 -5.82
C LEU A 127 -3.35 19.07 -5.94
N GLU A 128 -4.62 19.24 -6.29
CA GLU A 128 -5.55 18.12 -6.45
C GLU A 128 -5.14 17.19 -7.60
N GLU A 129 -4.71 17.74 -8.74
CA GLU A 129 -4.19 16.97 -9.87
C GLU A 129 -3.00 16.13 -9.42
N ARG A 130 -2.03 16.72 -8.73
CA ARG A 130 -0.84 16.01 -8.26
C ARG A 130 -1.18 14.88 -7.30
N VAL A 131 -2.10 15.10 -6.35
CA VAL A 131 -2.53 14.05 -5.41
C VAL A 131 -3.27 12.94 -6.16
N ARG A 132 -4.13 13.27 -7.13
CA ARG A 132 -4.85 12.29 -7.95
C ARG A 132 -3.89 11.44 -8.80
N GLU A 133 -2.86 12.02 -9.39
CA GLU A 133 -1.85 11.28 -10.15
C GLU A 133 -1.23 10.15 -9.31
N VAL A 134 -0.72 10.48 -8.13
CA VAL A 134 -0.06 9.52 -7.23
C VAL A 134 -1.06 8.52 -6.65
N LEU A 135 -2.28 8.96 -6.33
CA LEU A 135 -3.37 8.12 -5.88
C LEU A 135 -3.78 7.07 -6.92
N ILE A 136 -3.88 7.44 -8.20
CA ILE A 136 -4.20 6.52 -9.30
C ILE A 136 -3.07 5.49 -9.48
N GLY A 137 -1.82 5.90 -9.23
CA GLY A 137 -0.68 4.99 -9.17
C GLY A 137 -0.90 3.82 -8.21
N GLY A 138 -1.60 4.04 -7.09
CA GLY A 138 -2.11 2.99 -6.21
C GLY A 138 -1.07 2.29 -5.33
N TYR A 139 0.11 2.89 -5.17
CA TYR A 139 1.16 2.40 -4.26
C TYR A 139 1.32 3.24 -3.00
N ALA A 140 0.98 4.54 -3.05
CA ALA A 140 1.08 5.44 -1.91
C ALA A 140 -0.03 5.17 -0.88
N SER A 141 0.34 5.18 0.39
CA SER A 141 -0.58 5.21 1.53
C SER A 141 -1.23 6.58 1.69
N ARG A 142 -2.34 6.64 2.44
CA ARG A 142 -2.97 7.92 2.79
C ARG A 142 -2.03 8.89 3.50
N ALA A 143 -1.11 8.39 4.33
CA ALA A 143 -0.14 9.21 5.03
C ALA A 143 0.87 9.84 4.05
N GLU A 144 1.41 9.06 3.12
CA GLU A 144 2.35 9.55 2.09
C GLU A 144 1.68 10.54 1.13
N LEU A 145 0.40 10.33 0.78
CA LEU A 145 -0.36 11.30 -0.02
C LEU A 145 -0.61 12.61 0.75
N ALA A 146 -0.83 12.54 2.06
CA ALA A 146 -1.00 13.74 2.88
C ALA A 146 0.31 14.52 3.01
N GLU A 147 1.43 13.83 3.20
CA GLU A 147 2.77 14.45 3.18
C GLU A 147 3.05 15.09 1.82
N LEU A 148 2.75 14.40 0.71
CA LEU A 148 2.84 14.96 -0.63
C LEU A 148 2.02 16.25 -0.76
N ALA A 149 0.78 16.23 -0.29
CA ALA A 149 -0.12 17.38 -0.39
C ALA A 149 0.35 18.57 0.48
N GLU A 150 0.90 18.30 1.66
CA GLU A 150 1.47 19.31 2.55
C GLU A 150 2.70 19.99 1.94
N GLU A 151 3.58 19.20 1.31
CA GLU A 151 4.86 19.68 0.78
C GLU A 151 4.78 20.25 -0.64
N HIS A 152 3.75 19.91 -1.42
CA HIS A 152 3.72 20.21 -2.87
C HIS A 152 3.87 21.70 -3.22
N LEU A 153 3.20 22.57 -2.46
CA LEU A 153 3.19 24.02 -2.68
C LEU A 153 4.16 24.77 -1.74
N VAL A 154 5.00 24.03 -1.00
CA VAL A 154 5.95 24.64 -0.08
C VAL A 154 7.05 25.34 -0.87
N THR A 155 7.25 26.59 -0.53
CA THR A 155 8.41 27.39 -0.97
C THR A 155 9.20 27.82 0.25
N ARG A 156 10.37 28.43 0.03
CA ARG A 156 11.21 28.95 1.12
C ARG A 156 10.46 29.87 2.08
N ASP A 157 9.49 30.64 1.58
CA ASP A 157 8.82 31.71 2.32
C ASP A 157 7.33 31.41 2.61
N ARG A 158 6.79 30.27 2.15
CA ARG A 158 5.36 29.95 2.25
C ARG A 158 5.11 28.46 2.37
N ARG A 159 4.28 28.06 3.36
CA ARG A 159 3.68 26.73 3.52
C ARG A 159 2.16 26.89 3.63
N PRO A 160 1.43 26.82 2.50
CA PRO A 160 0.03 27.24 2.49
C PRO A 160 -0.97 26.14 2.87
N VAL A 161 -0.51 24.88 3.00
CA VAL A 161 -1.33 23.73 3.36
C VAL A 161 -0.87 23.21 4.72
N SER A 162 -1.77 23.14 5.70
CA SER A 162 -1.48 22.47 6.97
C SER A 162 -1.59 20.95 6.83
N ARG A 163 -0.99 20.23 7.77
CA ARG A 163 -1.10 18.77 7.84
C ARG A 163 -2.55 18.28 7.88
N GLU A 164 -3.39 18.94 8.69
CA GLU A 164 -4.82 18.60 8.84
C GLU A 164 -5.59 18.88 7.54
N GLN A 165 -5.27 19.98 6.84
CA GLN A 165 -5.86 20.30 5.54
C GLN A 165 -5.46 19.28 4.46
N ALA A 166 -4.19 18.88 4.44
CA ALA A 166 -3.68 17.84 3.55
C ALA A 166 -4.38 16.50 3.79
N GLN A 167 -4.52 16.09 5.05
CA GLN A 167 -5.25 14.87 5.43
C GLN A 167 -6.72 14.93 4.99
N ALA A 168 -7.41 16.05 5.24
CA ALA A 168 -8.80 16.22 4.83
C ALA A 168 -8.98 16.16 3.30
N LEU A 169 -8.07 16.76 2.54
CA LEU A 169 -8.06 16.68 1.09
C LEU A 169 -7.87 15.23 0.61
N VAL A 170 -6.86 14.55 1.13
CA VAL A 170 -6.53 13.17 0.74
C VAL A 170 -7.65 12.22 1.12
N ASP A 171 -8.27 12.37 2.29
CA ASP A 171 -9.35 11.50 2.73
C ASP A 171 -10.56 11.60 1.80
N ARG A 172 -10.89 12.80 1.34
CA ARG A 172 -11.93 13.00 0.31
C ARG A 172 -11.59 12.28 -0.99
N LEU A 173 -10.40 12.53 -1.54
CA LEU A 173 -9.94 11.92 -2.80
C LEU A 173 -9.82 10.39 -2.70
N TRP A 174 -9.38 9.89 -1.56
CA TRP A 174 -9.26 8.47 -1.26
C TRP A 174 -10.64 7.80 -1.24
N LEU A 175 -11.64 8.41 -0.59
CA LEU A 175 -13.00 7.89 -0.56
C LEU A 175 -13.64 7.88 -1.97
N GLU A 176 -13.40 8.91 -2.78
CA GLU A 176 -13.80 8.91 -4.20
C GLU A 176 -13.20 7.71 -4.95
N ARG A 177 -11.90 7.45 -4.75
CA ARG A 177 -11.19 6.32 -5.36
C ARG A 177 -11.70 4.97 -4.87
N VAL A 178 -11.95 4.81 -3.57
CA VAL A 178 -12.52 3.58 -3.00
C VAL A 178 -13.92 3.31 -3.57
N ALA A 179 -14.76 4.35 -3.71
CA ALA A 179 -16.08 4.22 -4.32
C ALA A 179 -15.99 3.80 -5.79
N GLU A 180 -15.03 4.34 -6.55
CA GLU A 180 -14.76 3.91 -7.92
C GLU A 180 -14.35 2.42 -7.96
N GLN A 181 -13.42 2.00 -7.09
CA GLN A 181 -12.93 0.63 -7.02
C GLN A 181 -14.00 -0.41 -6.70
N ALA A 182 -15.02 -0.02 -5.92
CA ALA A 182 -16.16 -0.88 -5.62
C ALA A 182 -16.99 -1.24 -6.87
N THR A 183 -16.87 -0.46 -7.96
CA THR A 183 -17.55 -0.75 -9.23
C THR A 183 -16.77 -1.72 -10.12
N TRP A 184 -15.49 -1.95 -9.83
CA TRP A 184 -14.62 -2.78 -10.66
C TRP A 184 -14.91 -4.26 -10.47
N GLN A 185 -15.06 -4.97 -11.58
CA GLN A 185 -15.30 -6.41 -11.58
C GLN A 185 -14.09 -7.18 -12.11
N GLY A 186 -13.84 -8.34 -11.53
CA GLY A 186 -12.78 -9.24 -11.95
C GLY A 186 -11.36 -8.76 -11.64
N GLU A 187 -10.41 -9.52 -12.17
CA GLU A 187 -8.98 -9.25 -12.06
C GLU A 187 -8.58 -8.05 -12.94
N THR A 188 -7.79 -7.13 -12.40
CA THR A 188 -7.26 -5.96 -13.13
C THR A 188 -5.87 -6.23 -13.69
N ASP A 189 -5.44 -5.43 -14.68
CA ASP A 189 -4.12 -5.62 -15.26
C ASP A 189 -2.97 -5.45 -14.24
N PRO A 190 -3.03 -4.54 -13.24
CA PRO A 190 -2.04 -4.51 -12.17
C PRO A 190 -1.98 -5.79 -11.33
N GLU A 191 -3.11 -6.50 -11.13
CA GLU A 191 -3.09 -7.80 -10.43
C GLU A 191 -2.45 -8.90 -11.28
N ARG A 192 -2.69 -8.89 -12.61
CA ARG A 192 -1.99 -9.76 -13.56
C ARG A 192 -0.49 -9.47 -13.58
N LEU A 193 -0.12 -8.20 -13.51
CA LEU A 193 1.27 -7.75 -13.43
C LEU A 193 1.93 -8.28 -12.16
N THR A 194 1.27 -8.15 -11.01
CA THR A 194 1.77 -8.72 -9.74
C THR A 194 1.92 -10.23 -9.79
N ARG A 195 1.02 -10.95 -10.47
CA ARG A 195 1.17 -12.38 -10.71
C ARG A 195 2.41 -12.69 -11.56
N ALA A 196 2.64 -11.95 -12.65
CA ALA A 196 3.84 -12.12 -13.49
C ALA A 196 5.13 -11.86 -12.69
N PHE A 197 5.17 -10.79 -11.90
CA PHE A 197 6.31 -10.46 -11.05
C PHE A 197 6.56 -11.51 -9.97
N THR A 198 5.50 -12.10 -9.42
CA THR A 198 5.61 -13.20 -8.45
C THR A 198 6.21 -14.45 -9.11
N ALA A 199 5.73 -14.84 -10.29
CA ALA A 199 6.28 -15.97 -11.03
C ALA A 199 7.75 -15.77 -11.40
N LEU A 200 8.16 -14.55 -11.74
CA LEU A 200 9.56 -14.22 -12.03
C LEU A 200 10.46 -14.36 -10.79
N ARG A 201 9.98 -13.94 -9.61
CA ARG A 201 10.71 -14.18 -8.34
C ARG A 201 10.88 -15.67 -8.06
N GLU A 202 9.84 -16.45 -8.23
CA GLU A 202 9.88 -17.91 -8.06
C GLU A 202 10.84 -18.59 -9.05
N ALA A 203 11.08 -17.98 -10.22
CA ALA A 203 12.04 -18.42 -11.23
C ALA A 203 13.48 -17.92 -10.99
N GLY A 204 13.76 -17.25 -9.87
CA GLY A 204 15.11 -16.76 -9.52
C GLY A 204 15.48 -15.42 -10.17
N ILE A 205 14.50 -14.58 -10.52
CA ILE A 205 14.69 -13.22 -11.01
C ILE A 205 14.25 -12.22 -9.93
N THR A 206 15.09 -11.24 -9.62
CA THR A 206 14.74 -10.15 -8.71
C THR A 206 13.67 -9.26 -9.36
N ALA A 207 12.40 -9.44 -8.99
CA ALA A 207 11.30 -8.64 -9.53
C ALA A 207 10.76 -7.62 -8.51
N ARG A 208 10.74 -6.33 -8.87
CA ARG A 208 10.28 -5.23 -8.01
C ARG A 208 9.32 -4.27 -8.71
N GLU A 209 8.13 -4.13 -8.15
CA GLU A 209 7.12 -3.18 -8.61
C GLU A 209 7.30 -1.82 -7.92
N ASN A 210 7.07 -0.72 -8.66
CA ASN A 210 7.11 0.66 -8.14
C ASN A 210 8.34 0.94 -7.26
N PHE A 211 9.51 0.51 -7.74
CA PHE A 211 10.76 0.50 -7.00
C PHE A 211 11.57 1.76 -7.24
N THR A 212 11.84 2.51 -6.17
CA THR A 212 12.53 3.81 -6.19
C THR A 212 11.82 4.88 -7.04
N CYS A 213 12.40 6.08 -7.09
CA CYS A 213 11.79 7.21 -7.78
C CYS A 213 12.07 7.24 -9.30
N CYS A 214 13.19 6.69 -9.76
CA CYS A 214 13.64 6.82 -11.15
C CYS A 214 14.64 5.74 -11.56
N ARG A 215 14.96 5.68 -12.87
CA ARG A 215 15.91 4.72 -13.44
C ARG A 215 17.27 4.71 -12.75
N SER A 216 17.84 5.88 -12.43
CA SER A 216 19.19 5.93 -11.85
C SER A 216 19.23 5.34 -10.44
N CYS A 217 18.23 5.64 -9.60
CA CYS A 217 18.10 5.06 -8.27
C CYS A 217 17.85 3.56 -8.35
N GLY A 218 16.91 3.15 -9.21
CA GLY A 218 16.61 1.73 -9.42
C GLY A 218 17.85 0.94 -9.85
N GLN A 219 18.65 1.48 -10.77
CA GLN A 219 19.88 0.82 -11.21
C GLN A 219 20.95 0.70 -10.12
N SER A 220 21.06 1.69 -9.22
CA SER A 220 22.02 1.64 -8.11
C SER A 220 21.59 0.68 -7.01
N GLU A 221 20.29 0.49 -6.80
CA GLU A 221 19.75 -0.21 -5.63
C GLU A 221 19.32 -1.66 -5.93
N ILE A 222 18.92 -1.98 -7.16
CA ILE A 222 18.33 -3.29 -7.51
C ILE A 222 19.26 -4.49 -7.23
N GLY A 223 20.58 -4.28 -7.22
CA GLY A 223 21.55 -5.32 -6.87
C GLY A 223 21.47 -5.79 -5.42
N GLY A 224 20.94 -4.97 -4.51
CA GLY A 224 20.75 -5.32 -3.10
C GLY A 224 19.39 -5.95 -2.79
N GLU A 225 18.47 -5.99 -3.75
CA GLU A 225 17.10 -6.47 -3.56
C GLU A 225 16.93 -7.98 -3.79
N GLY A 226 17.89 -8.61 -4.47
CA GLY A 226 17.83 -10.02 -4.83
C GLY A 226 18.46 -10.96 -3.82
N GLU A 227 18.15 -12.24 -3.94
CA GLU A 227 19.00 -13.29 -3.38
C GLU A 227 20.39 -13.26 -4.02
N PRO A 228 21.46 -13.67 -3.32
CA PRO A 228 22.82 -13.64 -3.85
C PRO A 228 23.03 -14.41 -5.16
N ASP A 229 22.17 -15.39 -5.46
CA ASP A 229 22.20 -16.23 -6.65
C ASP A 229 21.14 -15.85 -7.72
N ALA A 230 20.46 -14.71 -7.55
CA ALA A 230 19.52 -14.21 -8.55
C ALA A 230 20.21 -14.03 -9.91
N ARG A 231 19.58 -14.56 -10.97
CA ARG A 231 20.17 -14.57 -12.33
C ARG A 231 20.11 -13.21 -13.03
N GLY A 232 19.17 -12.38 -12.60
CA GLY A 232 18.92 -11.06 -13.17
C GLY A 232 17.77 -10.37 -12.46
N TYR A 233 17.32 -9.27 -13.03
CA TYR A 233 16.28 -8.43 -12.44
C TYR A 233 15.24 -7.96 -13.45
N VAL A 234 14.09 -7.57 -12.94
CA VAL A 234 13.09 -6.76 -13.62
C VAL A 234 12.46 -5.78 -12.63
N TYR A 235 12.28 -4.54 -13.03
CA TYR A 235 11.57 -3.56 -12.21
C TYR A 235 10.91 -2.47 -13.04
N PHE A 236 10.02 -1.72 -12.41
CA PHE A 236 9.62 -0.38 -12.85
C PHE A 236 9.61 0.55 -11.65
N HIS A 237 9.89 1.83 -11.87
CA HIS A 237 9.98 2.85 -10.83
C HIS A 237 8.73 3.75 -10.81
N SER A 238 8.62 4.66 -9.84
CA SER A 238 7.41 5.51 -9.69
C SER A 238 7.04 6.31 -10.94
N GLN A 239 8.01 6.91 -11.65
CA GLN A 239 7.68 7.62 -12.90
C GLN A 239 7.12 6.70 -14.03
N CYS A 240 7.45 5.39 -14.00
CA CYS A 240 6.82 4.42 -14.91
C CYS A 240 5.37 4.16 -14.49
N THR A 241 5.11 4.07 -13.18
CA THR A 241 3.76 4.01 -12.61
C THR A 241 2.94 5.23 -13.02
N ASP A 242 3.48 6.45 -12.90
CA ASP A 242 2.82 7.70 -13.31
C ASP A 242 2.46 7.67 -14.81
N SER A 243 3.35 7.12 -15.64
CA SER A 243 3.10 6.97 -17.08
C SER A 243 2.02 5.93 -17.38
N ALA A 244 2.00 4.81 -16.67
CA ALA A 244 0.97 3.80 -16.80
C ALA A 244 -0.41 4.33 -16.35
N ALA A 245 -0.46 5.02 -15.22
CA ALA A 245 -1.65 5.69 -14.69
C ALA A 245 -2.22 6.73 -15.67
N ALA A 246 -1.36 7.42 -16.42
CA ALA A 246 -1.74 8.36 -17.47
C ALA A 246 -2.02 7.70 -18.84
N GLY A 247 -2.09 6.37 -18.92
CA GLY A 247 -2.44 5.63 -20.14
C GLY A 247 -1.33 5.57 -21.20
N ARG A 248 -0.07 5.84 -20.83
CA ARG A 248 1.09 5.83 -21.75
C ARG A 248 1.83 4.49 -21.79
N GLY A 249 1.23 3.44 -21.21
CA GLY A 249 1.86 2.12 -21.04
C GLY A 249 2.86 2.07 -19.88
N LEU A 250 3.29 0.86 -19.52
CA LEU A 250 4.25 0.63 -18.44
C LEU A 250 5.60 0.17 -19.00
N MET A 251 6.64 0.95 -18.75
CA MET A 251 8.01 0.57 -19.09
C MET A 251 8.63 -0.31 -17.99
N LEU A 252 9.19 -1.46 -18.39
CA LEU A 252 9.95 -2.36 -17.52
C LEU A 252 11.44 -2.33 -17.88
N LEU A 253 12.25 -2.22 -16.84
CA LEU A 253 13.71 -2.24 -16.89
C LEU A 253 14.17 -3.60 -16.41
N TYR A 254 15.11 -4.21 -17.13
CA TYR A 254 15.56 -5.57 -16.85
C TYR A 254 17.03 -5.73 -17.22
N GLY A 255 17.66 -6.79 -16.72
CA GLY A 255 19.07 -7.06 -16.98
C GLY A 255 19.61 -8.26 -16.23
N GLY A 256 20.76 -8.77 -16.69
CA GLY A 256 21.60 -9.68 -15.91
C GLY A 256 22.51 -8.92 -14.96
N PHE A 257 22.87 -9.53 -13.82
CA PHE A 257 23.85 -8.94 -12.89
C PHE A 257 25.31 -9.11 -13.35
N ASP A 258 25.54 -9.94 -14.37
CA ASP A 258 26.86 -10.20 -14.97
C ASP A 258 27.27 -9.16 -16.02
N GLY A 259 26.38 -8.22 -16.37
CA GLY A 259 26.61 -7.20 -17.39
C GLY A 259 26.62 -7.73 -18.83
N SER A 260 26.26 -9.00 -19.05
CA SER A 260 26.22 -9.61 -20.38
C SER A 260 24.94 -9.22 -21.14
N SER A 261 25.10 -8.88 -22.42
CA SER A 261 23.96 -8.65 -23.32
C SER A 261 23.17 -9.93 -23.58
N GLU A 262 23.83 -11.09 -23.59
CA GLU A 262 23.20 -12.40 -23.76
C GLU A 262 22.30 -12.72 -22.57
N THR A 263 22.81 -12.56 -21.35
CA THR A 263 22.03 -12.75 -20.11
C THR A 263 20.87 -11.76 -20.06
N THR A 264 21.11 -10.49 -20.39
CA THR A 264 20.06 -9.48 -20.45
C THR A 264 18.96 -9.86 -21.44
N ALA A 265 19.30 -10.30 -22.65
CA ALA A 265 18.31 -10.75 -23.63
C ALA A 265 17.53 -11.98 -23.13
N ALA A 266 18.20 -12.95 -22.51
CA ALA A 266 17.56 -14.12 -21.92
C ALA A 266 16.53 -13.72 -20.84
N ILE A 267 16.90 -12.83 -19.92
CA ILE A 267 15.99 -12.27 -18.92
C ILE A 267 14.82 -11.54 -19.58
N GLY A 268 15.07 -10.76 -20.64
CA GLY A 268 14.01 -10.09 -21.40
C GLY A 268 12.98 -11.05 -21.98
N HIS A 269 13.42 -12.20 -22.53
CA HIS A 269 12.53 -13.26 -23.00
C HIS A 269 11.69 -13.87 -21.87
N GLU A 270 12.30 -14.13 -20.70
CA GLU A 270 11.58 -14.65 -19.53
C GLU A 270 10.51 -13.66 -19.03
N VAL A 271 10.84 -12.36 -18.98
CA VAL A 271 9.88 -11.29 -18.60
C VAL A 271 8.70 -11.25 -19.57
N VAL A 272 8.95 -11.22 -20.88
CA VAL A 272 7.88 -11.22 -21.89
C VAL A 272 7.03 -12.48 -21.81
N ALA A 273 7.65 -13.64 -21.58
CA ALA A 273 6.92 -14.90 -21.42
C ALA A 273 6.00 -14.89 -20.20
N ALA A 274 6.48 -14.37 -19.06
CA ALA A 274 5.71 -14.25 -17.83
C ALA A 274 4.52 -13.27 -17.98
N LEU A 275 4.75 -12.12 -18.62
CA LEU A 275 3.68 -11.15 -18.92
C LEU A 275 2.60 -11.77 -19.81
N LYS A 276 3.01 -12.47 -20.88
CA LYS A 276 2.08 -13.16 -21.78
C LYS A 276 1.29 -14.26 -21.07
N ALA A 277 1.95 -15.05 -20.21
CA ALA A 277 1.30 -16.07 -19.40
C ALA A 277 0.28 -15.48 -18.41
N ALA A 278 0.54 -14.26 -17.92
CA ALA A 278 -0.41 -13.51 -17.10
C ALA A 278 -1.53 -12.81 -17.90
N GLY A 279 -1.52 -12.89 -19.23
CA GLY A 279 -2.52 -12.29 -20.11
C GLY A 279 -2.25 -10.83 -20.50
N LEU A 280 -1.02 -10.34 -20.30
CA LEU A 280 -0.61 -8.98 -20.66
C LEU A 280 0.12 -8.96 -22.01
N HIS A 281 -0.05 -7.88 -22.77
CA HIS A 281 0.72 -7.65 -24.00
C HIS A 281 2.00 -6.87 -23.69
N ALA A 282 3.11 -7.32 -24.25
CA ALA A 282 4.43 -6.71 -24.08
C ALA A 282 5.07 -6.47 -25.45
N GLU A 283 5.47 -5.23 -25.68
CA GLU A 283 6.23 -4.80 -26.85
C GLU A 283 7.72 -4.78 -26.51
N TRP A 284 8.49 -5.56 -27.25
CA TRP A 284 9.94 -5.61 -27.14
C TRP A 284 10.53 -6.11 -28.47
N ASP A 285 11.58 -5.44 -28.96
CA ASP A 285 12.26 -5.72 -30.23
C ASP A 285 13.42 -6.73 -30.09
N HIS A 286 13.51 -7.38 -28.92
CA HIS A 286 14.59 -8.30 -28.55
C HIS A 286 15.96 -7.65 -28.38
N ASP A 287 16.05 -6.31 -28.39
CA ASP A 287 17.28 -5.59 -28.08
C ASP A 287 17.48 -5.49 -26.55
N PRO A 288 18.56 -6.07 -25.97
CA PRO A 288 18.85 -5.98 -24.55
C PRO A 288 19.12 -4.54 -24.06
N GLY A 289 19.40 -3.59 -24.97
CA GLY A 289 19.53 -2.17 -24.65
C GLY A 289 18.20 -1.42 -24.58
N ARG A 290 17.08 -2.06 -24.95
CA ARG A 290 15.75 -1.46 -24.98
C ARG A 290 14.86 -2.02 -23.88
N ALA A 291 14.08 -1.13 -23.28
CA ALA A 291 13.10 -1.49 -22.26
C ALA A 291 11.91 -2.25 -22.87
N ILE A 292 11.27 -3.10 -22.07
CA ILE A 292 10.02 -3.77 -22.43
C ILE A 292 8.87 -2.81 -22.11
N THR A 293 7.90 -2.66 -23.01
CA THR A 293 6.72 -1.81 -22.78
C THR A 293 5.46 -2.66 -22.70
N VAL A 294 4.73 -2.59 -21.58
CA VAL A 294 3.42 -3.25 -21.43
C VAL A 294 2.34 -2.29 -21.92
N THR A 295 1.72 -2.64 -23.03
CA THR A 295 0.68 -1.83 -23.70
C THR A 295 -0.11 -2.71 -24.68
N PRO A 296 -1.43 -2.50 -24.89
CA PRO A 296 -2.30 -1.64 -24.10
C PRO A 296 -2.38 -2.13 -22.65
N LEU A 297 -2.57 -1.21 -21.72
CA LEU A 297 -2.62 -1.50 -20.29
C LEU A 297 -3.73 -0.68 -19.64
N ASP A 298 -4.68 -1.36 -19.02
CA ASP A 298 -5.76 -0.72 -18.28
C ASP A 298 -5.38 -0.59 -16.80
N TRP A 299 -4.79 0.56 -16.44
CA TRP A 299 -4.23 0.79 -15.11
C TRP A 299 -5.31 1.04 -14.05
N ARG A 300 -5.80 -0.08 -13.48
CA ARG A 300 -6.77 -0.10 -12.36
C ARG A 300 -6.18 -0.78 -11.13
N ARG A 301 -5.18 -0.16 -10.51
CA ARG A 301 -4.56 -0.70 -9.29
C ARG A 301 -5.48 -0.45 -8.08
N ARG A 302 -5.85 -1.52 -7.38
CA ARG A 302 -6.65 -1.43 -6.14
C ARG A 302 -5.81 -0.89 -4.99
N LEU A 303 -6.41 -0.06 -4.15
CA LEU A 303 -5.74 0.45 -2.95
C LEU A 303 -5.62 -0.67 -1.91
N VAL A 304 -4.50 -0.68 -1.20
CA VAL A 304 -4.22 -1.67 -0.13
C VAL A 304 -4.17 -1.02 1.25
N GLY A 305 -3.72 0.24 1.35
CA GLY A 305 -3.52 0.96 2.62
C GLY A 305 -2.13 0.82 3.24
#